data_AF-A0AAW4V6P0-F1
#
_entry.id   AF-A0AAW4V6P0-F1
#
_cell.length_a   1.000
_cell.length_b   1.000
_cell.length_c   1.000
_cell.angle_alpha   90.00
_cell.angle_beta   90.00
_cell.angle_gamma   90.00
#
_symmetry.space_group_name_H-M   'P 1'
#
loop_
_entity.id
_entity.type
_entity.pdbx_description
1 polymer ?
#
loop_
_entity_poly.entity_id
_entity_poly.type
_entity_poly.pdbx_seq_one_letter_code
_entity_poly.pdbx_strand_id
1 'polypeptide(L)'
;MKNTKGMTLIEVIISLLIISTASLIIVFGFVTALNLFTDSNHYKDVTNKQQKALVDEENKDTDIDVYDTLANYSITVNESGHPIIVNGTYKKATSKTYKDVNLSNFIPSIQISETVKGRNIYKNYCKMMQEFSNYLKEQGVTSNDKLFEGKTKEYIKEWMMQKTGANKSDFITNLPKLYASIYPDIELDSLLEVIGTYNKDFDKEKYKYITPCMYISDSTRENLTYKNFFEDEGYKKYVFILVGDKAKKGDRPTDIWALLDNTTVEDDQDTWLIPKSKISTKILENKTYSEFYKIISGNEWIYYTTSK
;
A
#
# COMPACT_ATOMS: atom_id res chain seq x y z
N MET A 1 73.32 20.69 -48.69
CA MET A 1 72.43 19.52 -48.51
C MET A 1 71.81 19.59 -47.13
N LYS A 2 70.48 19.61 -47.03
CA LYS A 2 69.76 19.56 -45.75
C LYS A 2 69.87 18.13 -45.23
N ASN A 3 70.59 17.92 -44.13
CA ASN A 3 70.80 16.60 -43.56
C ASN A 3 69.51 16.16 -42.85
N THR A 4 68.59 15.51 -43.56
CA THR A 4 67.46 14.80 -42.95
C THR A 4 68.04 13.59 -42.21
N LYS A 5 68.36 13.76 -40.92
CA LYS A 5 68.56 12.62 -40.03
C LYS A 5 67.28 11.79 -40.07
N GLY A 6 67.35 10.60 -40.68
CA GLY A 6 66.27 9.62 -40.65
C GLY A 6 66.00 9.22 -39.21
N MET A 7 64.72 9.14 -38.86
CA MET A 7 64.27 8.67 -37.55
C MET A 7 64.72 7.21 -37.37
N THR A 8 65.27 6.87 -36.20
CA THR A 8 65.69 5.50 -35.92
C THR A 8 64.48 4.58 -35.80
N LEU A 9 64.63 3.28 -36.12
CA LEU A 9 63.54 2.30 -36.05
C LEU A 9 62.87 2.28 -34.66
N ILE A 10 63.66 2.48 -33.60
CA ILE A 10 63.19 2.53 -32.21
C ILE A 10 62.31 3.77 -31.98
N GLU A 11 62.72 4.94 -32.47
CA GLU A 11 61.93 6.18 -32.36
C GLU A 11 60.60 6.09 -33.13
N VAL A 12 60.60 5.42 -34.29
CA VAL A 12 59.39 5.15 -35.08
C VAL A 12 58.43 4.23 -34.31
N ILE A 13 58.93 3.16 -33.71
CA ILE A 13 58.12 2.22 -32.91
C ILE A 13 57.52 2.90 -31.67
N ILE A 14 58.32 3.69 -30.94
CA ILE A 14 57.85 4.42 -29.76
C ILE A 14 56.78 5.44 -30.15
N SER A 15 56.99 6.18 -31.24
CA SER A 15 56.01 7.17 -31.73
C SER A 15 54.69 6.52 -32.15
N LEU A 16 54.74 5.38 -32.86
CA LEU A 16 53.55 4.60 -33.23
C LEU A 16 52.81 4.06 -31.99
N LEU A 17 53.54 3.61 -30.97
CA LEU A 17 52.95 3.13 -29.72
C LEU A 17 52.24 4.26 -28.94
N ILE A 18 52.85 5.44 -28.87
CA ILE A 18 52.26 6.62 -28.21
C ILE A 18 51.01 7.09 -28.97
N ILE A 19 51.07 7.16 -30.30
CA ILE A 19 49.91 7.56 -31.13
C ILE A 19 48.78 6.53 -31.01
N SER A 20 49.10 5.23 -31.01
CA SER A 20 48.12 4.14 -30.86
C SER A 20 47.44 4.16 -29.48
N THR A 21 48.20 4.33 -28.40
CA THR A 21 47.65 4.40 -27.04
C THR A 21 46.82 5.66 -26.80
N ALA A 22 47.28 6.82 -27.28
CA ALA A 22 46.50 8.06 -27.24
C ALA A 22 45.19 7.95 -28.04
N SER A 23 45.22 7.33 -29.23
CA SER A 23 44.02 7.09 -30.03
C SER A 23 43.03 6.18 -29.31
N LEU A 24 43.53 5.13 -28.65
CA LEU A 24 42.70 4.21 -27.88
C LEU A 24 42.02 4.93 -26.69
N ILE A 25 42.77 5.74 -25.94
CA ILE A 25 42.25 6.54 -24.82
C ILE A 25 41.17 7.52 -25.29
N ILE A 26 41.37 8.17 -26.44
CA ILE A 26 40.39 9.08 -27.04
C ILE A 26 39.11 8.32 -27.41
N VAL A 27 39.22 7.17 -28.08
CA VAL A 27 38.05 6.35 -28.46
C VAL A 27 37.29 5.87 -27.23
N PHE A 28 37.98 5.35 -26.21
CA PHE A 28 37.34 4.97 -24.95
C PHE A 28 36.65 6.15 -24.27
N GLY A 29 37.31 7.32 -24.22
CA GLY A 29 36.71 8.55 -23.67
C GLY A 29 35.44 9.00 -24.42
N PHE A 30 35.43 8.93 -25.75
CA PHE A 30 34.25 9.25 -26.57
C PHE A 30 33.11 8.25 -26.36
N VAL A 31 33.40 6.95 -26.32
CA VAL A 31 32.38 5.91 -26.06
C VAL A 31 31.79 6.09 -24.67
N THR A 32 32.62 6.33 -23.65
CA THR A 32 32.13 6.60 -22.28
C THR A 32 31.27 7.86 -22.22
N ALA A 33 31.69 8.96 -22.85
CA ALA A 33 30.90 10.19 -22.89
C ALA A 33 29.57 9.98 -23.63
N LEU A 34 29.58 9.27 -24.76
CA LEU A 34 28.38 9.00 -25.56
C LEU A 34 27.38 8.11 -24.80
N ASN A 35 27.87 7.10 -24.07
CA ASN A 35 27.04 6.29 -23.17
C ASN A 35 26.44 7.16 -22.06
N LEU A 36 27.24 8.02 -21.41
CA LEU A 36 26.74 8.94 -20.37
C LEU A 36 25.66 9.90 -20.89
N PHE A 37 25.81 10.45 -22.10
CA PHE A 37 24.79 11.32 -22.70
C PHE A 37 23.51 10.55 -23.07
N THR A 38 23.67 9.32 -23.57
CA THR A 38 22.54 8.45 -23.92
C THR A 38 21.75 8.08 -22.67
N ASP A 39 22.43 7.64 -21.61
CA ASP A 39 21.84 7.31 -20.31
C ASP A 39 21.15 8.52 -19.68
N SER A 40 21.78 9.71 -19.77
CA SER A 40 21.18 10.96 -19.26
C SER A 40 19.90 11.34 -20.00
N ASN A 41 19.87 11.19 -21.33
CA ASN A 41 18.67 11.47 -22.12
C ASN A 41 17.55 10.48 -21.82
N HIS A 42 17.88 9.20 -21.64
CA HIS A 42 16.92 8.18 -21.22
C HIS A 42 16.37 8.45 -19.83
N TYR A 43 17.23 8.79 -18.86
CA TYR A 43 16.79 9.13 -17.50
C TYR A 43 15.82 10.32 -17.50
N LYS A 44 16.14 11.35 -18.29
CA LYS A 44 15.28 12.54 -18.48
C LYS A 44 13.93 12.17 -19.11
N ASP A 45 13.93 11.34 -20.15
CA ASP A 45 12.68 10.89 -20.80
C ASP A 45 11.78 10.11 -19.84
N VAL A 46 12.34 9.11 -19.14
CA VAL A 46 11.61 8.31 -18.15
C VAL A 46 11.06 9.18 -17.02
N THR A 47 11.88 10.08 -16.48
CA THR A 47 11.46 11.00 -15.41
C THR A 47 10.34 11.93 -15.86
N ASN A 48 10.41 12.47 -17.09
CA ASN A 48 9.36 13.31 -17.65
C ASN A 48 8.04 12.55 -17.84
N LYS A 49 8.10 11.31 -18.34
CA LYS A 49 6.92 10.44 -18.47
C LYS A 49 6.30 10.14 -17.10
N GLN A 50 7.12 9.85 -16.10
CA GLN A 50 6.66 9.65 -14.72
C GLN A 50 6.04 10.92 -14.13
N GLN A 51 6.66 12.08 -14.33
CA GLN A 51 6.12 13.37 -13.88
C GLN A 51 4.77 13.66 -14.54
N LYS A 52 4.65 13.44 -15.85
CA LYS A 52 3.38 13.60 -16.57
C LYS A 52 2.31 12.68 -15.97
N ALA A 53 2.64 11.41 -15.74
CA ALA A 53 1.70 10.45 -15.14
C ALA A 53 1.28 10.81 -13.70
N LEU A 54 2.13 11.51 -12.94
CA LEU A 54 1.80 11.99 -11.59
C LEU A 54 0.92 13.26 -11.59
N VAL A 55 0.97 14.06 -12.65
CA VAL A 55 0.22 15.32 -12.79
C VAL A 55 -1.09 15.12 -13.55
N ASP A 56 -1.10 14.26 -14.56
CA ASP A 56 -2.21 14.01 -15.48
C ASP A 56 -2.25 12.53 -15.89
N GLU A 57 -3.07 11.76 -15.17
CA GLU A 57 -3.21 10.31 -15.39
C GLU A 57 -3.92 9.96 -16.71
N GLU A 58 -4.75 10.85 -17.27
CA GLU A 58 -5.47 10.59 -18.52
C GLU A 58 -4.50 10.47 -19.71
N ASN A 59 -3.39 11.20 -19.64
CA ASN A 59 -2.38 11.24 -20.70
C ASN A 59 -1.11 10.46 -20.37
N LYS A 60 -1.22 9.46 -19.48
CA LYS A 60 -0.07 8.64 -19.05
C LYS A 60 0.45 7.74 -20.16
N ASP A 61 1.76 7.55 -20.18
CA ASP A 61 2.43 6.61 -21.07
C ASP A 61 2.16 5.16 -20.63
N THR A 62 1.97 4.24 -21.58
CA THR A 62 1.65 2.83 -21.29
C THR A 62 2.81 2.07 -20.65
N ASP A 63 4.05 2.57 -20.76
CA ASP A 63 5.23 2.04 -20.06
C ASP A 63 5.28 2.45 -18.58
N ILE A 64 4.42 3.37 -18.13
CA ILE A 64 4.42 3.86 -16.74
C ILE A 64 3.26 3.23 -15.95
N ASP A 65 3.61 2.57 -14.85
CA ASP A 65 2.66 2.18 -13.83
C ASP A 65 2.61 3.24 -12.73
N VAL A 66 1.41 3.67 -12.38
CA VAL A 66 1.16 4.58 -11.25
C VAL A 66 0.47 3.78 -10.16
N TYR A 67 1.10 3.77 -8.99
CA TYR A 67 0.57 3.14 -7.79
C TYR A 67 0.19 4.20 -6.78
N ASP A 68 -1.08 4.18 -6.39
CA ASP A 68 -1.65 5.08 -5.40
C ASP A 68 -1.78 4.36 -4.07
N THR A 69 -1.29 4.98 -3.01
CA THR A 69 -1.43 4.48 -1.65
C THR A 69 -1.87 5.61 -0.74
N LEU A 70 -2.65 5.28 0.29
CA LEU A 70 -3.06 6.26 1.28
C LEU A 70 -1.92 6.53 2.24
N ALA A 71 -1.72 7.79 2.59
CA ALA A 71 -0.66 8.20 3.49
C ALA A 71 -1.11 9.36 4.38
N ASN A 72 -0.63 9.32 5.62
CA ASN A 72 -0.68 10.46 6.53
C ASN A 72 0.71 11.09 6.54
N TYR A 73 0.80 12.37 6.21
CA TYR A 73 2.04 13.14 6.28
C TYR A 73 2.05 14.01 7.53
N SER A 74 3.07 13.82 8.37
CA SER A 74 3.22 14.54 9.63
C SER A 74 4.11 15.76 9.43
N ILE A 75 3.57 16.95 9.67
CA ILE A 75 4.30 18.22 9.61
C ILE A 75 4.56 18.70 11.05
N THR A 76 5.81 18.65 11.47
CA THR A 76 6.26 19.22 12.74
C THR A 76 6.79 20.62 12.48
N VAL A 77 6.03 21.64 12.91
CA VAL A 77 6.42 23.05 12.70
C VAL A 77 7.51 23.49 13.69
N ASN A 78 7.49 22.97 14.93
CA ASN A 78 8.49 23.21 15.98
C ASN A 78 8.72 21.94 16.82
N GLU A 79 9.93 21.75 17.38
CA GLU A 79 10.34 20.54 18.14
C GLU A 79 9.45 20.20 19.36
N SER A 80 8.70 21.17 19.88
CA SER A 80 7.78 21.02 21.02
C SER A 80 6.29 20.99 20.66
N GLY A 81 5.95 21.09 19.38
CA GLY A 81 4.56 21.15 18.91
C GLY A 81 3.94 19.77 18.66
N HIS A 82 2.61 19.66 18.80
CA HIS A 82 1.88 18.52 18.28
C HIS A 82 1.96 18.52 16.74
N PRO A 83 2.33 17.40 16.10
CA PRO A 83 2.44 17.36 14.65
C PRO A 83 1.08 17.59 13.98
N ILE A 84 1.08 18.36 12.88
CA ILE A 84 -0.10 18.50 12.02
C ILE A 84 -0.13 17.29 11.10
N ILE A 85 -1.20 16.49 11.18
CA ILE A 85 -1.40 15.34 10.30
C ILE A 85 -2.19 15.81 9.07
N VAL A 86 -1.56 15.68 7.91
CA VAL A 86 -2.19 15.93 6.60
C VAL A 86 -2.49 14.58 5.96
N ASN A 87 -3.77 14.33 5.71
CA ASN A 87 -4.26 13.12 5.05
C ASN A 87 -4.20 13.31 3.54
N GLY A 88 -3.73 12.30 2.81
CA GLY A 88 -3.64 12.41 1.36
C GLY A 88 -3.29 11.11 0.63
N THR A 89 -3.06 11.26 -0.66
CA THR A 89 -2.65 10.15 -1.55
C THR A 89 -1.16 10.28 -1.88
N TYR A 90 -0.39 9.25 -1.56
CA TYR A 90 0.97 9.07 -2.07
C TYR A 90 0.91 8.31 -3.39
N LYS A 91 1.32 8.97 -4.47
CA LYS A 91 1.43 8.41 -5.81
C LYS A 91 2.88 8.08 -6.12
N LYS A 92 3.15 6.88 -6.65
CA LYS A 92 4.47 6.48 -7.14
C LYS A 92 4.36 6.02 -8.60
N ALA A 93 5.07 6.70 -9.48
CA ALA A 93 5.21 6.33 -10.89
C ALA A 93 6.49 5.53 -11.10
N THR A 94 6.37 4.35 -11.70
CA THR A 94 7.45 3.40 -11.98
C THR A 94 7.45 3.06 -13.46
N SER A 95 8.61 3.05 -14.11
CA SER A 95 8.70 2.52 -15.49
C SER A 95 8.70 1.00 -15.45
N LYS A 96 7.94 0.37 -16.36
CA LYS A 96 7.93 -1.09 -16.54
C LYS A 96 9.28 -1.59 -17.03
N THR A 97 9.92 -0.80 -17.90
CA THR A 97 11.21 -1.13 -18.50
C THR A 97 12.38 -0.78 -17.56
N TYR A 98 12.28 0.31 -16.79
CA TYR A 98 13.36 0.82 -15.94
C TYR A 98 12.91 1.05 -14.49
N LYS A 99 12.87 -0.03 -13.71
CA LYS A 99 12.30 -0.04 -12.34
C LYS A 99 13.10 0.77 -11.31
N ASP A 100 14.34 1.10 -11.62
CA ASP A 100 15.26 1.82 -10.71
C ASP A 100 14.98 3.33 -10.66
N VAL A 101 14.35 3.87 -11.71
CA VAL A 101 13.95 5.28 -11.77
C VAL A 101 12.49 5.37 -11.34
N ASN A 102 12.22 6.07 -10.25
CA ASN A 102 10.87 6.26 -9.73
C ASN A 102 10.67 7.70 -9.30
N LEU A 103 9.51 8.26 -9.61
CA LEU A 103 9.09 9.57 -9.11
C LEU A 103 7.85 9.40 -8.22
N SER A 104 7.74 10.21 -7.18
CA SER A 104 6.59 10.19 -6.30
C SER A 104 6.06 11.58 -6.00
N ASN A 105 4.77 11.64 -5.67
CA ASN A 105 4.07 12.86 -5.30
C ASN A 105 3.12 12.58 -4.13
N PHE A 106 2.91 13.58 -3.27
CA PHE A 106 1.89 13.54 -2.23
C PHE A 106 0.84 14.60 -2.51
N ILE A 107 -0.41 14.18 -2.63
CA ILE A 107 -1.55 15.06 -2.88
C ILE A 107 -2.32 15.22 -1.57
N PRO A 108 -2.46 16.44 -1.02
CA PRO A 108 -3.09 16.71 0.29
C PRO A 108 -4.63 16.62 0.25
N SER A 109 -5.14 15.67 -0.52
CA SER A 109 -6.55 15.30 -0.63
C SER A 109 -6.62 13.84 -1.07
N ILE A 110 -7.61 13.10 -0.55
CA ILE A 110 -7.83 11.71 -0.94
C ILE A 110 -8.54 11.72 -2.29
N GLN A 111 -7.77 11.66 -3.37
CA GLN A 111 -8.26 11.51 -4.74
C GLN A 111 -7.80 10.16 -5.26
N ILE A 112 -8.50 9.10 -4.83
CA ILE A 112 -8.27 7.74 -5.32
C ILE A 112 -9.52 7.24 -6.03
N SER A 113 -9.32 6.59 -7.17
CA SER A 113 -10.43 5.99 -7.93
C SER A 113 -11.21 5.01 -7.06
N GLU A 114 -12.55 5.03 -7.17
CA GLU A 114 -13.41 4.05 -6.51
C GLU A 114 -12.95 2.61 -6.77
N THR A 115 -12.41 2.38 -7.97
CA THR A 115 -11.93 1.09 -8.42
C THR A 115 -10.81 0.50 -7.59
N VAL A 116 -10.13 1.29 -6.76
CA VAL A 116 -8.92 0.89 -5.99
C VAL A 116 -9.04 1.08 -4.48
N LYS A 117 -10.15 1.65 -3.99
CA LYS A 117 -10.34 2.03 -2.58
C LYS A 117 -10.27 0.83 -1.66
N GLY A 118 -11.01 -0.24 -1.97
CA GLY A 118 -11.06 -1.46 -1.19
C GLY A 118 -9.71 -2.16 -1.11
N ARG A 119 -9.05 -2.39 -2.26
CA ARG A 119 -7.73 -3.03 -2.26
C ARG A 119 -6.66 -2.21 -1.57
N ASN A 120 -6.71 -0.88 -1.66
CA ASN A 120 -5.77 -0.02 -0.96
C ASN A 120 -5.93 -0.16 0.56
N ILE A 121 -7.17 -0.29 1.05
CA ILE A 121 -7.41 -0.59 2.47
C ILE A 121 -6.80 -1.92 2.85
N TYR A 122 -7.03 -2.96 2.06
CA TYR A 122 -6.51 -4.29 2.32
C TYR A 122 -4.98 -4.31 2.35
N LYS A 123 -4.33 -3.69 1.36
CA LYS A 123 -2.86 -3.60 1.28
C LYS A 123 -2.29 -2.82 2.45
N ASN A 124 -2.89 -1.69 2.82
CA ASN A 124 -2.48 -0.90 3.99
C ASN A 124 -2.67 -1.67 5.31
N TYR A 125 -3.77 -2.40 5.45
CA TYR A 125 -4.01 -3.29 6.58
C TYR A 125 -2.92 -4.38 6.67
N CYS A 126 -2.59 -5.02 5.55
CA CYS A 126 -1.53 -6.04 5.52
C CYS A 126 -0.17 -5.45 5.90
N LYS A 127 0.18 -4.29 5.34
CA LYS A 127 1.41 -3.57 5.69
C LYS A 127 1.47 -3.25 7.19
N MET A 128 0.38 -2.72 7.76
CA MET A 128 0.29 -2.43 9.19
C MET A 128 0.47 -3.70 10.05
N MET A 129 -0.12 -4.83 9.66
CA MET A 129 0.05 -6.10 10.37
C MET A 129 1.46 -6.67 10.25
N GLN A 130 2.14 -6.46 9.11
CA GLN A 130 3.55 -6.82 8.94
C GLN A 130 4.46 -5.97 9.81
N GLU A 131 4.27 -4.65 9.84
CA GLU A 131 5.00 -3.74 10.73
C GLU A 131 4.80 -4.12 12.20
N PHE A 132 3.57 -4.48 12.58
CA PHE A 132 3.28 -4.96 13.93
C PHE A 132 4.02 -6.24 14.27
N SER A 133 3.95 -7.21 13.35
CA SER A 133 4.58 -8.52 13.49
C SER A 133 6.09 -8.39 13.68
N ASN A 134 6.73 -7.47 12.95
CA ASN A 134 8.15 -7.16 13.07
C ASN A 134 8.48 -6.53 14.42
N TYR A 135 7.69 -5.54 14.85
CA TYR A 135 7.85 -4.94 16.18
C TYR A 135 7.79 -6.01 17.29
N LEU A 136 6.80 -6.92 17.27
CA LEU A 136 6.68 -7.98 18.28
C LEU A 136 7.89 -8.92 18.26
N LYS A 137 8.42 -9.27 17.08
CA LYS A 137 9.65 -10.06 16.94
C LYS A 137 10.86 -9.35 17.54
N GLU A 138 11.01 -8.06 17.30
CA GLU A 138 12.08 -7.24 17.88
C GLU A 138 12.00 -7.19 19.41
N GLN A 139 10.79 -7.25 19.99
CA GLN A 139 10.58 -7.38 21.43
C GLN A 139 10.80 -8.81 21.99
N GLY A 140 11.21 -9.76 21.14
CA GLY A 140 11.47 -11.14 21.53
C GLY A 140 10.21 -11.98 21.77
N VAL A 141 9.10 -11.67 21.08
CA VAL A 141 7.92 -12.54 21.00
C VAL A 141 8.21 -13.70 20.06
N THR A 142 7.90 -14.92 20.49
CA THR A 142 8.14 -16.17 19.75
C THR A 142 6.85 -16.81 19.28
N SER A 143 6.93 -17.77 18.35
CA SER A 143 5.80 -18.46 17.72
C SER A 143 4.72 -18.96 18.68
N ASN A 144 5.11 -19.51 19.83
CA ASN A 144 4.18 -20.12 20.80
C ASN A 144 3.63 -19.12 21.82
N ASP A 145 4.14 -17.88 21.86
CA ASP A 145 3.65 -16.88 22.79
C ASP A 145 2.21 -16.51 22.44
N LYS A 146 1.34 -16.53 23.46
CA LYS A 146 -0.02 -16.02 23.33
C LYS A 146 0.00 -14.51 23.15
N LEU A 147 -0.86 -13.99 22.26
CA LEU A 147 -0.90 -12.57 21.93
C LEU A 147 -1.42 -11.72 23.09
N PHE A 148 -2.47 -12.19 23.76
CA PHE A 148 -3.22 -11.39 24.74
C PHE A 148 -2.91 -11.76 26.20
N GLU A 149 -1.76 -12.39 26.45
CA GLU A 149 -1.29 -12.77 27.78
C GLU A 149 0.16 -12.33 28.02
N GLY A 150 0.55 -12.24 29.29
CA GLY A 150 1.93 -12.01 29.71
C GLY A 150 2.59 -10.77 29.08
N LYS A 151 3.87 -10.91 28.71
CA LYS A 151 4.69 -9.85 28.10
C LYS A 151 4.14 -9.37 26.76
N THR A 152 3.59 -10.28 25.94
CA THR A 152 3.11 -9.95 24.58
C THR A 152 1.98 -8.93 24.65
N LYS A 153 1.05 -9.10 25.60
CA LYS A 153 -0.05 -8.15 25.83
C LYS A 153 0.46 -6.73 26.12
N GLU A 154 1.52 -6.60 26.92
CA GLU A 154 2.09 -5.28 27.22
C GLU A 154 2.79 -4.67 26.01
N TYR A 155 3.50 -5.45 25.19
CA TYR A 155 4.06 -4.95 23.92
C TYR A 155 2.97 -4.52 22.92
N ILE A 156 1.88 -5.27 22.81
CA ILE A 156 0.71 -4.87 22.00
C ILE A 156 0.19 -3.51 22.47
N LYS A 157 0.08 -3.34 23.79
CA LYS A 157 -0.42 -2.13 24.43
C LYS A 157 0.51 -0.93 24.21
N GLU A 158 1.81 -1.12 24.29
CA GLU A 158 2.82 -0.12 23.95
C GLU A 158 2.72 0.30 22.49
N TRP A 159 2.64 -0.66 21.56
CA TRP A 159 2.52 -0.35 20.14
C TRP A 159 1.22 0.39 19.82
N MET A 160 0.10 -0.04 20.38
CA MET A 160 -1.19 0.65 20.26
C MET A 160 -1.10 2.07 20.82
N MET A 161 -0.45 2.28 21.97
CA MET A 161 -0.22 3.61 22.55
C MET A 161 0.61 4.49 21.61
N GLN A 162 1.69 3.96 21.02
CA GLN A 162 2.53 4.68 20.07
C GLN A 162 1.77 5.10 18.80
N LYS A 163 0.87 4.25 18.28
CA LYS A 163 0.16 4.51 17.02
C LYS A 163 -1.15 5.29 17.17
N THR A 164 -1.83 5.14 18.30
CA THR A 164 -3.17 5.71 18.52
C THR A 164 -3.21 6.79 19.60
N GLY A 165 -2.16 6.91 20.42
CA GLY A 165 -2.18 7.69 21.66
C GLY A 165 -3.08 7.10 22.74
N ALA A 166 -3.70 5.93 22.50
CA ALA A 166 -4.60 5.26 23.41
C ALA A 166 -3.99 3.97 23.95
N ASN A 167 -4.09 3.82 25.27
CA ASN A 167 -3.60 2.64 25.98
C ASN A 167 -4.60 1.48 25.82
N LYS A 168 -4.43 0.68 24.76
CA LYS A 168 -5.32 -0.40 24.34
C LYS A 168 -4.53 -1.69 24.15
N SER A 169 -4.86 -2.77 24.86
CA SER A 169 -4.16 -4.06 24.70
C SER A 169 -4.83 -5.01 23.71
N ASP A 170 -5.91 -4.58 23.04
CA ASP A 170 -6.67 -5.42 22.12
C ASP A 170 -6.78 -4.75 20.76
N PHE A 171 -5.88 -5.13 19.85
CA PHE A 171 -5.88 -4.62 18.49
C PHE A 171 -7.01 -5.22 17.63
N ILE A 172 -7.61 -6.35 18.00
CA ILE A 172 -8.68 -6.99 17.20
C ILE A 172 -9.96 -6.15 17.29
N THR A 173 -10.44 -5.89 18.51
CA THR A 173 -11.68 -5.10 18.69
C THR A 173 -11.51 -3.63 18.39
N ASN A 174 -10.26 -3.13 18.43
CA ASN A 174 -9.90 -1.75 18.12
C ASN A 174 -9.25 -1.59 16.73
N LEU A 175 -9.30 -2.62 15.87
CA LEU A 175 -8.71 -2.57 14.53
C LEU A 175 -9.17 -1.34 13.73
N PRO A 176 -10.48 -1.00 13.69
CA PRO A 176 -10.92 0.19 12.95
C PRO A 176 -10.31 1.49 13.52
N LYS A 177 -10.16 1.64 14.84
CA LYS A 177 -9.51 2.81 15.47
C LYS A 177 -8.03 2.88 15.15
N LEU A 178 -7.35 1.73 15.23
CA LEU A 178 -5.94 1.62 14.89
C LEU A 178 -5.71 2.00 13.42
N TYR A 179 -6.55 1.49 12.52
CA TYR A 179 -6.45 1.81 11.11
C TYR A 179 -6.64 3.32 10.87
N ALA A 180 -7.71 3.91 11.42
CA ALA A 180 -8.01 5.33 11.27
C ALA A 180 -6.97 6.28 11.91
N SER A 181 -6.14 5.79 12.84
CA SER A 181 -5.05 6.60 13.41
C SER A 181 -3.78 6.60 12.55
N ILE A 182 -3.62 5.60 11.68
CA ILE A 182 -2.43 5.42 10.83
C ILE A 182 -2.70 5.85 9.39
N TYR A 183 -3.92 5.60 8.91
CA TYR A 183 -4.37 5.87 7.56
C TYR A 183 -5.59 6.78 7.59
N PRO A 184 -5.82 7.55 6.52
CA PRO A 184 -6.96 8.43 6.47
C PRO A 184 -8.27 7.66 6.26
N ASP A 185 -9.37 8.23 6.73
CA ASP A 185 -10.72 7.73 6.43
C ASP A 185 -10.99 7.80 4.93
N ILE A 186 -11.65 6.77 4.38
CA ILE A 186 -11.95 6.70 2.95
C ILE A 186 -13.45 6.75 2.78
N GLU A 187 -13.90 7.77 2.05
CA GLU A 187 -15.28 7.95 1.65
C GLU A 187 -15.52 7.26 0.30
N LEU A 188 -16.66 6.60 0.15
CA LEU A 188 -17.14 6.03 -1.10
C LEU A 188 -17.74 7.13 -1.99
N ASP A 189 -17.58 6.98 -3.30
CA ASP A 189 -18.18 7.85 -4.30
C ASP A 189 -19.30 7.07 -5.03
N SER A 190 -19.01 6.52 -6.21
CA SER A 190 -20.02 5.88 -7.07
C SER A 190 -20.61 4.61 -6.48
N LEU A 191 -19.89 3.90 -5.60
CA LEU A 191 -20.40 2.69 -4.95
C LEU A 191 -21.64 2.97 -4.08
N LEU A 192 -21.79 4.18 -3.53
CA LEU A 192 -22.97 4.56 -2.73
C LEU A 192 -24.26 4.43 -3.52
N GLU A 193 -24.26 4.92 -4.76
CA GLU A 193 -25.43 4.89 -5.64
C GLU A 193 -25.75 3.45 -6.08
N VAL A 194 -24.71 2.63 -6.27
CA VAL A 194 -24.87 1.20 -6.58
C VAL A 194 -25.52 0.46 -5.41
N ILE A 195 -25.04 0.66 -4.18
CA ILE A 195 -25.64 0.04 -2.98
C ILE A 195 -27.10 0.48 -2.85
N GLY A 196 -27.38 1.78 -3.02
CA GLY A 196 -28.75 2.33 -2.96
C GLY A 196 -29.70 1.78 -4.03
N THR A 197 -29.18 1.40 -5.20
CA THR A 197 -29.96 0.74 -6.26
C THR A 197 -30.49 -0.62 -5.84
N TYR A 198 -29.68 -1.37 -5.07
CA TYR A 198 -30.03 -2.72 -4.63
C TYR A 198 -30.72 -2.76 -3.28
N ASN A 199 -30.55 -1.73 -2.46
CA ASN A 199 -31.09 -1.66 -1.11
C ASN A 199 -31.64 -0.26 -0.82
N LYS A 200 -32.97 -0.12 -0.91
CA LYS A 200 -33.67 1.17 -0.77
C LYS A 200 -33.58 1.78 0.63
N ASP A 201 -33.26 0.99 1.65
CA ASP A 201 -33.10 1.44 3.03
C ASP A 201 -31.68 1.98 3.31
N PHE A 202 -30.79 1.95 2.31
CA PHE A 202 -29.42 2.45 2.44
C PHE A 202 -29.38 3.98 2.54
N ASP A 203 -28.96 4.46 3.70
CA ASP A 203 -28.72 5.89 3.94
C ASP A 203 -27.29 6.27 3.54
N LYS A 204 -27.12 6.78 2.33
CA LYS A 204 -25.82 7.16 1.78
C LYS A 204 -25.09 8.24 2.58
N GLU A 205 -25.80 9.09 3.33
CA GLU A 205 -25.15 10.10 4.18
C GLU A 205 -24.54 9.48 5.43
N LYS A 206 -25.17 8.42 5.94
CA LYS A 206 -24.72 7.70 7.13
C LYS A 206 -23.65 6.64 6.81
N TYR A 207 -23.76 5.96 5.68
CA TYR A 207 -23.01 4.74 5.37
C TYR A 207 -22.01 4.93 4.23
N LYS A 208 -21.09 5.89 4.39
CA LYS A 208 -20.15 6.26 3.32
C LYS A 208 -18.68 5.99 3.55
N TYR A 209 -18.30 5.47 4.70
CA TYR A 209 -16.90 5.18 5.01
C TYR A 209 -16.62 3.69 5.03
N ILE A 210 -15.40 3.35 4.66
CA ILE A 210 -14.91 1.97 4.60
C ILE A 210 -13.91 1.75 5.73
N THR A 211 -13.97 0.59 6.40
CA THR A 211 -12.98 0.25 7.43
C THR A 211 -12.69 -1.26 7.49
N PRO A 212 -11.43 -1.67 7.76
CA PRO A 212 -11.12 -3.05 8.08
C PRO A 212 -11.56 -3.40 9.51
N CYS A 213 -12.13 -4.59 9.68
CA CYS A 213 -12.65 -5.10 10.94
C CYS A 213 -12.26 -6.57 11.14
N MET A 214 -12.25 -7.00 12.40
CA MET A 214 -12.19 -8.41 12.80
C MET A 214 -13.29 -8.71 13.79
N TYR A 215 -13.86 -9.91 13.69
CA TYR A 215 -14.94 -10.40 14.56
C TYR A 215 -14.53 -11.73 15.19
N ILE A 216 -13.41 -11.74 15.90
CA ILE A 216 -12.92 -12.92 16.61
C ILE A 216 -13.54 -12.93 18.03
N SER A 217 -14.08 -14.08 18.43
CA SER A 217 -14.68 -14.25 19.76
C SER A 217 -13.62 -14.19 20.87
N ASP A 218 -14.04 -13.86 22.11
CA ASP A 218 -13.13 -13.80 23.25
C ASP A 218 -12.39 -15.13 23.49
N SER A 219 -13.11 -16.26 23.37
CA SER A 219 -12.53 -17.60 23.56
C SER A 219 -11.48 -17.96 22.51
N THR A 220 -11.71 -17.62 21.24
CA THR A 220 -10.70 -17.79 20.19
C THR A 220 -9.53 -16.84 20.42
N ARG A 221 -9.81 -15.58 20.79
CA ARG A 221 -8.80 -14.55 21.05
C ARG A 221 -7.84 -14.94 22.16
N GLU A 222 -8.33 -15.46 23.27
CA GLU A 222 -7.51 -15.90 24.43
C GLU A 222 -6.53 -17.03 24.11
N ASN A 223 -6.77 -17.75 23.00
CA ASN A 223 -5.94 -18.86 22.56
C ASN A 223 -5.11 -18.53 21.31
N LEU A 224 -5.18 -17.29 20.79
CA LEU A 224 -4.35 -16.87 19.67
C LEU A 224 -2.88 -16.74 20.09
N THR A 225 -2.03 -17.51 19.40
CA THR A 225 -0.57 -17.40 19.48
C THR A 225 -0.04 -16.52 18.35
N TYR A 226 1.19 -16.05 18.51
CA TYR A 226 1.92 -15.35 17.45
C TYR A 226 1.92 -16.18 16.16
N LYS A 227 2.21 -17.49 16.25
CA LYS A 227 2.18 -18.41 15.12
C LYS A 227 0.84 -18.43 14.40
N ASN A 228 -0.24 -18.66 15.14
CA ASN A 228 -1.56 -18.83 14.53
C ASN A 228 -2.07 -17.55 13.83
N PHE A 229 -1.55 -16.39 14.23
CA PHE A 229 -2.01 -15.10 13.74
C PHE A 229 -1.05 -14.43 12.75
N PHE A 230 0.26 -14.44 12.97
CA PHE A 230 1.22 -13.70 12.15
C PHE A 230 2.04 -14.58 11.20
N GLU A 231 2.35 -15.81 11.57
CA GLU A 231 3.04 -16.74 10.65
C GLU A 231 2.09 -17.16 9.54
N ASP A 232 2.66 -17.42 8.35
CA ASP A 232 1.92 -17.74 7.13
C ASP A 232 0.77 -16.78 6.82
N GLU A 233 0.93 -15.51 7.23
CA GLU A 233 -0.04 -14.43 7.06
C GLU A 233 -1.44 -14.74 7.63
N GLY A 234 -1.51 -15.47 8.74
CA GLY A 234 -2.75 -15.92 9.38
C GLY A 234 -3.80 -14.81 9.58
N TYR A 235 -3.37 -13.57 9.85
CA TYR A 235 -4.20 -12.39 10.06
C TYR A 235 -5.07 -12.03 8.85
N LYS A 236 -4.66 -12.41 7.63
CA LYS A 236 -5.45 -12.20 6.40
C LYS A 236 -6.76 -12.99 6.42
N LYS A 237 -6.81 -14.11 7.17
CA LYS A 237 -7.99 -14.98 7.27
C LYS A 237 -9.15 -14.32 8.02
N TYR A 238 -8.89 -13.32 8.87
CA TYR A 238 -9.89 -12.79 9.81
C TYR A 238 -10.38 -11.38 9.49
N VAL A 239 -9.77 -10.71 8.50
CA VAL A 239 -10.13 -9.34 8.16
C VAL A 239 -11.35 -9.29 7.25
N PHE A 240 -12.23 -8.34 7.53
CA PHE A 240 -13.37 -7.98 6.70
C PHE A 240 -13.31 -6.47 6.43
N ILE A 241 -13.36 -6.05 5.17
CA ILE A 241 -13.36 -4.63 4.81
C ILE A 241 -14.80 -4.24 4.51
N LEU A 242 -15.35 -3.39 5.37
CA LEU A 242 -16.78 -3.16 5.47
C LEU A 242 -17.15 -1.70 5.21
N VAL A 243 -18.29 -1.54 4.54
CA VAL A 243 -19.05 -0.29 4.51
C VAL A 243 -20.10 -0.35 5.61
N GLY A 244 -20.05 0.59 6.56
CA GLY A 244 -20.84 0.48 7.79
C GLY A 244 -21.05 1.79 8.55
N ASP A 245 -21.98 1.78 9.52
CA ASP A 245 -22.50 2.97 10.24
C ASP A 245 -21.44 3.74 11.02
N LYS A 246 -20.34 3.08 11.37
CA LYS A 246 -19.37 3.53 12.37
C LYS A 246 -17.95 3.69 11.84
N ALA A 247 -17.76 3.44 10.54
CA ALA A 247 -16.43 3.41 9.92
C ALA A 247 -15.64 4.73 10.10
N LYS A 248 -16.28 5.89 9.96
CA LYS A 248 -15.64 7.21 10.12
C LYS A 248 -15.00 7.46 11.49
N LYS A 249 -15.53 6.83 12.55
CA LYS A 249 -15.06 7.05 13.92
C LYS A 249 -14.05 6.00 14.36
N GLY A 250 -13.67 5.10 13.43
CA GLY A 250 -12.92 3.89 13.75
C GLY A 250 -13.69 2.98 14.70
N ASP A 251 -15.02 3.01 14.75
CA ASP A 251 -15.79 2.05 15.53
C ASP A 251 -16.20 0.87 14.63
N ARG A 252 -16.29 -0.34 15.21
CA ARG A 252 -16.76 -1.52 14.46
C ARG A 252 -18.20 -1.30 13.99
N PRO A 253 -18.49 -1.45 12.70
CA PRO A 253 -19.85 -1.46 12.19
C PRO A 253 -20.73 -2.50 12.89
N THR A 254 -22.01 -2.19 13.05
CA THR A 254 -23.02 -3.18 13.51
C THR A 254 -23.85 -3.75 12.37
N ASP A 255 -23.86 -3.05 11.24
CA ASP A 255 -24.56 -3.41 10.01
C ASP A 255 -23.57 -3.48 8.84
N ILE A 256 -23.83 -4.36 7.89
CA ILE A 256 -23.09 -4.56 6.64
C ILE A 256 -23.97 -4.09 5.48
N TRP A 257 -23.44 -3.17 4.67
CA TRP A 257 -24.08 -2.68 3.44
C TRP A 257 -23.27 -2.99 2.18
N ALA A 258 -21.97 -3.17 2.32
CA ALA A 258 -21.12 -3.79 1.34
C ALA A 258 -19.86 -4.33 2.04
N LEU A 259 -19.25 -5.32 1.42
CA LEU A 259 -18.05 -5.97 1.91
C LEU A 259 -17.10 -6.21 0.73
N LEU A 260 -15.81 -5.90 0.88
CA LEU A 260 -14.84 -6.18 -0.18
C LEU A 260 -14.60 -7.69 -0.31
N ASP A 261 -14.60 -8.21 -1.53
CA ASP A 261 -14.21 -9.58 -1.78
C ASP A 261 -12.70 -9.76 -1.67
N ASN A 262 -12.27 -10.19 -0.48
CA ASN A 262 -10.86 -10.41 -0.14
C ASN A 262 -10.18 -11.54 -0.95
N THR A 263 -10.89 -12.27 -1.82
CA THR A 263 -10.29 -13.28 -2.71
C THR A 263 -9.82 -12.71 -4.04
N THR A 264 -10.29 -11.51 -4.41
CA THR A 264 -10.03 -10.85 -5.70
C THR A 264 -9.10 -9.65 -5.58
N VAL A 265 -8.54 -9.39 -4.39
CA VAL A 265 -7.77 -8.16 -4.10
C VAL A 265 -6.42 -8.06 -4.81
N GLU A 266 -5.94 -9.19 -5.34
CA GLU A 266 -4.76 -9.26 -6.18
C GLU A 266 -5.10 -8.99 -7.66
N ASP A 267 -6.38 -8.92 -8.02
CA ASP A 267 -6.84 -8.51 -9.35
C ASP A 267 -6.78 -6.97 -9.47
N ASP A 268 -6.76 -6.46 -10.71
CA ASP A 268 -6.70 -5.02 -10.98
C ASP A 268 -8.02 -4.26 -10.67
N GLN A 269 -9.00 -4.96 -10.07
CA GLN A 269 -10.37 -4.50 -9.83
C GLN A 269 -10.82 -4.86 -8.42
N ASP A 270 -11.61 -3.98 -7.81
CA ASP A 270 -12.26 -4.27 -6.52
C ASP A 270 -13.64 -4.89 -6.77
N THR A 271 -13.87 -6.11 -6.25
CA THR A 271 -15.19 -6.74 -6.24
C THR A 271 -15.85 -6.53 -4.88
N TRP A 272 -17.06 -6.02 -4.86
CA TRP A 272 -17.86 -5.74 -3.68
C TRP A 272 -19.03 -6.71 -3.58
N LEU A 273 -19.23 -7.25 -2.39
CA LEU A 273 -20.36 -8.09 -2.02
C LEU A 273 -21.42 -7.19 -1.37
N ILE A 274 -22.53 -6.98 -2.08
CA ILE A 274 -23.63 -6.11 -1.65
C ILE A 274 -24.83 -6.98 -1.27
N PRO A 275 -25.28 -6.99 0.00
CA PRO A 275 -26.44 -7.75 0.38
C PRO A 275 -27.73 -7.04 -0.08
N LYS A 276 -28.74 -7.83 -0.47
CA LYS A 276 -30.06 -7.30 -0.89
C LYS A 276 -30.81 -6.54 0.21
N SER A 277 -30.44 -6.76 1.46
CA SER A 277 -30.99 -6.09 2.63
C SER A 277 -29.89 -5.87 3.68
N LYS A 278 -30.14 -5.05 4.68
CA LYS A 278 -29.19 -4.80 5.77
C LYS A 278 -28.90 -6.10 6.53
N ILE A 279 -27.62 -6.46 6.66
CA ILE A 279 -27.19 -7.65 7.41
C ILE A 279 -26.43 -7.24 8.67
N SER A 280 -26.69 -7.90 9.79
CA SER A 280 -25.94 -7.66 11.03
C SER A 280 -24.54 -8.26 10.96
N THR A 281 -23.54 -7.56 11.51
CA THR A 281 -22.15 -8.06 11.61
C THR A 281 -22.00 -9.30 12.51
N LYS A 282 -23.04 -9.68 13.25
CA LYS A 282 -23.10 -10.97 13.98
C LYS A 282 -22.85 -12.18 13.09
N ILE A 283 -23.20 -12.12 11.80
CA ILE A 283 -22.93 -13.23 10.85
C ILE A 283 -21.42 -13.49 10.68
N LEU A 284 -20.57 -12.50 10.97
CA LEU A 284 -19.11 -12.58 10.84
C LEU A 284 -18.45 -13.13 12.11
N GLU A 285 -19.17 -13.22 13.23
CA GLU A 285 -18.59 -13.61 14.52
C GLU A 285 -17.99 -15.01 14.46
N ASN A 286 -16.73 -15.09 14.88
CA ASN A 286 -15.93 -16.30 14.95
C ASN A 286 -15.82 -17.05 13.61
N LYS A 287 -15.78 -16.31 12.49
CA LYS A 287 -15.55 -16.86 11.16
C LYS A 287 -14.31 -16.24 10.53
N THR A 288 -13.56 -17.08 9.83
CA THR A 288 -12.64 -16.62 8.80
C THR A 288 -13.44 -16.10 7.60
N TYR A 289 -12.80 -15.27 6.78
CA TYR A 289 -13.36 -14.79 5.52
C TYR A 289 -13.80 -15.95 4.62
N SER A 290 -12.99 -17.01 4.52
CA SER A 290 -13.32 -18.18 3.68
C SER A 290 -14.56 -18.93 4.18
N GLU A 291 -14.72 -19.08 5.50
CA GLU A 291 -15.93 -19.69 6.07
C GLU A 291 -17.16 -18.83 5.83
N PHE A 292 -17.05 -17.51 5.98
CA PHE A 292 -18.12 -16.58 5.65
C PHE A 292 -18.48 -16.64 4.16
N TYR A 293 -17.49 -16.61 3.26
CA TYR A 293 -17.69 -16.62 1.81
C TYR A 293 -18.48 -17.85 1.34
N LYS A 294 -18.21 -19.03 1.91
CA LYS A 294 -18.96 -20.27 1.61
C LYS A 294 -20.43 -20.23 2.05
N ILE A 295 -20.78 -19.42 3.04
CA ILE A 295 -22.17 -19.27 3.51
C ILE A 295 -22.97 -18.42 2.50
N ILE A 296 -22.34 -17.41 1.92
CA ILE A 296 -23.02 -16.40 1.11
C ILE A 296 -23.06 -16.72 -0.39
N SER A 297 -22.35 -17.75 -0.85
CA SER A 297 -22.24 -18.16 -2.26
C SER A 297 -23.52 -18.80 -2.84
N GLY A 298 -24.72 -18.35 -2.42
CA GLY A 298 -26.01 -19.02 -2.61
C GLY A 298 -27.24 -18.15 -2.91
N ASN A 299 -27.08 -16.96 -3.52
CA ASN A 299 -28.12 -16.05 -4.10
C ASN A 299 -28.56 -14.80 -3.31
N GLU A 300 -28.02 -14.53 -2.12
CA GLU A 300 -28.43 -13.35 -1.31
C GLU A 300 -27.54 -12.12 -1.48
N TRP A 301 -26.41 -12.27 -2.16
CA TRP A 301 -25.40 -11.22 -2.34
C TRP A 301 -25.18 -10.93 -3.81
N ILE A 302 -25.02 -9.64 -4.11
CA ILE A 302 -24.72 -9.12 -5.44
C ILE A 302 -23.22 -8.88 -5.50
N TYR A 303 -22.60 -9.42 -6.53
CA TYR A 303 -21.19 -9.22 -6.82
C TYR A 303 -21.09 -8.03 -7.77
N TYR A 304 -20.52 -6.93 -7.29
CA TYR A 304 -20.32 -5.71 -8.06
C TYR A 304 -18.84 -5.42 -8.18
N THR A 305 -18.31 -5.52 -9.39
CA THR A 305 -16.92 -5.20 -9.66
C THR A 305 -16.81 -3.77 -10.16
N THR A 306 -16.05 -2.94 -9.45
CA THR A 306 -15.73 -1.58 -9.90
C THR A 306 -14.71 -1.67 -11.03
N SER A 307 -15.11 -1.36 -12.26
CA SER A 307 -14.22 -1.23 -13.41
C SER A 307 -13.87 0.24 -13.67
N LYS A 308 -12.71 0.48 -14.29
CA LYS A 308 -12.35 1.80 -14.83
C LYS A 308 -13.29 2.23 -15.94
#